data_AF-A0A833QWF6-F1
#
_entry.id   AF-A0A833QWF6-F1
#
_cell.length_a   1.000
_cell.length_b   1.000
_cell.length_c   1.000
_cell.angle_alpha   90.00
_cell.angle_beta   90.00
_cell.angle_gamma   90.00
#
_symmetry.space_group_name_H-M   'P 1'
#
loop_
_entity.id
_entity.type
_entity.pdbx_description
1 polymer ?
#
loop_
_entity_poly.entity_id
_entity_poly.type
_entity_poly.pdbx_seq_one_letter_code
_entity_poly.pdbx_strand_id
1 'polypeptide(L)'
;MAAPSLPPHIWSACRHEDAPHVGSLVYFYPEEGFLEQCASVPSGIDPDLPLFLCSVKSVCLLTDPHSDEVYSVTSLNPIASPPCPFNGYHSSTSPSHTHTALSSSKVLSRSDTTTGSLSVPISCAKNIFP
;
A
#
# COMPACT_ATOMS: atom_id res chain seq x y z
N MET A 1 -19.72 1.19 10.58
CA MET A 1 -19.15 -0.18 10.50
C MET A 1 -17.66 0.00 10.25
N ALA A 2 -16.79 -0.61 11.05
CA ALA A 2 -15.35 -0.44 10.89
C ALA A 2 -14.88 -1.19 9.62
N ALA A 3 -13.97 -0.58 8.84
CA ALA A 3 -13.40 -1.25 7.67
C ALA A 3 -12.57 -2.48 8.11
N PRO A 4 -12.73 -3.64 7.45
CA PRO A 4 -11.98 -4.84 7.79
C PRO A 4 -10.50 -4.69 7.43
N SER A 5 -9.62 -5.25 8.28
CA SER A 5 -8.17 -5.31 8.03
C SER A 5 -7.79 -6.53 7.20
N LEU A 6 -6.85 -6.36 6.26
CA LEU A 6 -6.33 -7.45 5.43
C LEU A 6 -4.94 -7.92 5.88
N PRO A 7 -4.64 -9.23 5.78
CA PRO A 7 -3.28 -9.72 5.91
C PRO A 7 -2.36 -9.09 4.86
N PRO A 8 -1.10 -8.73 5.19
CA PRO A 8 -0.20 -8.04 4.27
C PRO A 8 0.00 -8.75 2.92
N HIS A 9 0.11 -10.08 2.92
CA HIS A 9 0.31 -10.84 1.69
C HIS A 9 -0.91 -10.83 0.75
N ILE A 10 -2.13 -10.73 1.29
CA ILE A 10 -3.36 -10.58 0.49
C ILE A 10 -3.42 -9.16 -0.06
N TRP A 11 -3.20 -8.17 0.81
CA TRP A 11 -3.26 -6.77 0.44
C TRP A 11 -2.24 -6.41 -0.66
N SER A 12 -0.99 -6.88 -0.54
CA SER A 12 0.04 -6.71 -1.57
C SER A 12 -0.27 -7.47 -2.87
N ALA A 13 -1.08 -8.55 -2.84
CA ALA A 13 -1.51 -9.21 -4.08
C ALA A 13 -2.61 -8.43 -4.82
N CYS A 14 -3.37 -7.61 -4.10
CA CYS A 14 -4.45 -6.77 -4.66
C CYS A 14 -3.95 -5.38 -5.12
N ARG A 15 -2.74 -4.99 -4.74
CA ARG A 15 -2.13 -3.67 -5.03
C ARG A 15 -0.86 -3.84 -5.87
N HIS A 16 -0.51 -2.81 -6.65
CA HIS A 16 0.71 -2.79 -7.46
C HIS A 16 1.98 -2.31 -6.74
N GLU A 17 1.82 -1.56 -5.65
CA GLU A 17 2.91 -1.00 -4.85
C GLU A 17 2.84 -1.46 -3.38
N ASP A 18 3.93 -1.35 -2.65
CA ASP A 18 3.98 -1.73 -1.24
C ASP A 18 3.64 -0.57 -0.30
N ALA A 19 3.04 -0.88 0.85
CA ALA A 19 2.83 0.13 1.89
C ALA A 19 4.17 0.45 2.56
N PRO A 20 4.40 1.70 3.00
CA PRO A 20 5.63 2.03 3.68
C PRO A 20 5.75 1.23 4.99
N HIS A 21 6.97 0.99 5.44
CA HIS A 21 7.19 0.30 6.70
C HIS A 21 7.01 1.24 7.89
N VAL A 22 6.40 0.76 8.98
CA VAL A 22 6.37 1.50 10.23
C VAL A 22 7.81 1.77 10.70
N GLY A 23 8.10 3.03 11.06
CA GLY A 23 9.43 3.51 11.43
C GLY A 23 10.29 3.97 10.25
N SER A 24 9.88 3.77 9.00
CA SER A 24 10.61 4.32 7.85
C SER A 24 10.43 5.85 7.75
N LEU A 25 11.35 6.48 7.01
CA LEU A 25 11.27 7.88 6.63
C LEU A 25 10.73 7.98 5.21
N VAL A 26 9.74 8.84 5.00
CA VAL A 26 9.07 9.07 3.72
C VAL A 26 8.94 10.57 3.46
N TYR A 27 8.96 10.96 2.19
CA TYR A 27 8.60 12.33 1.80
C TYR A 27 7.11 12.41 1.50
N PHE A 28 6.43 13.37 2.12
CA PHE A 28 5.03 13.70 1.86
C PHE A 28 4.98 14.96 0.98
N TYR A 29 4.27 14.89 -0.14
CA TYR A 29 4.13 15.97 -1.11
C TYR A 29 2.67 16.49 -1.08
N PRO A 30 2.40 17.68 -0.51
CA PRO A 30 1.04 18.23 -0.42
C PRO A 30 0.51 18.83 -1.73
N GLU A 31 1.08 18.49 -2.90
CA GLU A 31 0.65 19.07 -4.18
C GLU A 31 -0.86 18.87 -4.45
N GLU A 32 -1.45 19.81 -5.20
CA GLU A 32 -2.91 20.00 -5.38
C GLU A 32 -3.66 18.72 -5.81
N GLY A 33 -2.99 17.76 -6.47
CA GLY A 33 -3.57 16.47 -6.88
C GLY A 33 -3.38 15.30 -5.90
N PHE A 34 -2.40 15.34 -5.00
CA PHE A 34 -2.19 14.29 -3.98
C PHE A 34 -3.23 14.39 -2.86
N LEU A 35 -3.68 15.62 -2.58
CA LEU A 35 -4.77 15.91 -1.66
C LEU A 35 -6.09 15.25 -2.08
N GLU A 36 -6.36 15.15 -3.39
CA GLU A 36 -7.57 14.49 -3.90
C GLU A 36 -7.59 12.98 -3.61
N GLN A 37 -6.43 12.36 -3.49
CA GLN A 37 -6.28 10.94 -3.17
C GLN A 37 -6.15 10.67 -1.67
N CYS A 38 -5.95 11.71 -0.85
CA CYS A 38 -5.78 11.58 0.59
C CYS A 38 -7.10 11.80 1.32
N ALA A 39 -7.46 10.88 2.22
CA ALA A 39 -8.62 11.06 3.09
C ALA A 39 -8.46 12.25 4.06
N SER A 40 -7.22 12.64 4.40
CA SER A 40 -6.94 13.76 5.29
C SER A 40 -5.48 14.22 5.19
N VAL A 41 -5.24 15.49 5.50
CA VAL A 41 -3.90 16.10 5.56
C VAL A 41 -3.36 15.98 6.99
N PRO A 42 -2.11 15.53 7.18
CA PRO A 42 -1.47 15.54 8.49
C PRO A 42 -1.45 16.94 9.11
N SER A 43 -1.76 17.03 10.40
CA SER A 43 -1.65 18.28 11.15
C SER A 43 -0.18 18.72 11.28
N GLY A 44 0.09 20.02 11.15
CA GLY A 44 1.45 20.56 11.26
C GLY A 44 2.24 20.60 9.94
N ILE A 45 1.55 20.43 8.82
CA ILE A 45 2.09 20.69 7.47
C ILE A 45 1.89 22.16 7.15
N ASP A 46 3.00 22.83 6.79
CA ASP A 46 2.98 24.18 6.26
C ASP A 46 2.57 24.13 4.77
N PRO A 47 1.43 24.72 4.37
CA PRO A 47 0.99 24.68 2.98
C PRO A 47 1.98 25.34 2.01
N ASP A 48 2.90 26.18 2.49
CA ASP A 48 3.91 26.84 1.67
C ASP A 48 5.14 25.96 1.38
N LEU A 49 5.28 24.80 2.03
CA LEU A 49 6.39 23.87 1.79
C LEU A 49 6.03 22.81 0.73
N PRO A 50 6.86 22.62 -0.31
CA PRO A 50 6.56 21.68 -1.39
C PRO A 50 6.73 20.20 -1.00
N LEU A 51 7.42 19.91 0.10
CA LEU A 51 7.65 18.54 0.59
C LEU A 51 7.97 18.51 2.08
N PHE A 52 7.60 17.41 2.75
CA PHE A 52 7.83 17.17 4.17
C PHE A 52 8.51 15.84 4.40
N LEU A 53 9.58 15.82 5.19
CA LEU A 53 10.14 14.57 5.69
C LEU A 53 9.31 14.08 6.88
N CYS A 54 8.76 12.87 6.77
CA CYS A 54 7.87 12.27 7.75
C CYS A 54 8.40 10.92 8.23
N SER A 55 8.21 10.63 9.51
CA SER A 55 8.35 9.28 10.04
C SER A 55 7.01 8.56 10.04
N VAL A 56 6.97 7.30 9.59
CA VAL A 56 5.76 6.49 9.56
C VAL A 56 5.46 5.93 10.95
N LYS A 57 4.32 6.31 11.53
CA LYS A 57 3.92 5.88 12.88
C LYS A 57 3.08 4.61 12.89
N SER A 58 2.19 4.47 11.92
CA SER A 58 1.34 3.30 11.78
C SER A 58 0.90 3.14 10.33
N VAL A 59 0.64 1.89 9.95
CA VAL A 59 0.04 1.54 8.66
C VAL A 59 -1.07 0.54 8.91
N CYS A 60 -2.28 0.88 8.50
CA CYS A 60 -3.44 -0.01 8.52
C CYS A 60 -3.76 -0.42 7.09
N LEU A 61 -3.77 -1.72 6.80
CA LEU A 61 -4.13 -2.28 5.50
C LEU A 61 -5.61 -2.68 5.52
N LEU A 62 -6.42 -2.01 4.71
CA LEU A 62 -7.88 -2.07 4.79
C LEU A 62 -8.49 -2.39 3.42
N THR A 63 -9.77 -2.77 3.44
CA THR A 63 -10.60 -2.88 2.24
C THR A 63 -11.97 -2.26 2.47
N ASP A 64 -12.54 -1.64 1.44
CA ASP A 64 -13.89 -1.13 1.47
C ASP A 64 -14.90 -2.30 1.44
N PRO A 65 -15.83 -2.40 2.40
CA PRO A 65 -16.74 -3.53 2.51
C PRO A 65 -17.80 -3.61 1.40
N HIS A 66 -17.90 -2.60 0.53
CA HIS A 66 -18.88 -2.56 -0.56
C HIS A 66 -18.24 -2.70 -1.94
N SER A 67 -17.10 -2.06 -2.19
CA SER A 67 -16.41 -2.08 -3.48
C SER A 67 -15.27 -3.10 -3.57
N ASP A 68 -14.88 -3.73 -2.45
CA ASP A 68 -13.67 -4.55 -2.32
C ASP A 68 -12.36 -3.79 -2.66
N GLU A 69 -12.41 -2.45 -2.74
CA GLU A 69 -11.24 -1.62 -3.01
C GLU A 69 -10.26 -1.70 -1.83
N VAL A 70 -8.98 -1.94 -2.12
CA VAL A 70 -7.93 -2.01 -1.10
C VAL A 70 -7.27 -0.64 -0.92
N TYR A 71 -7.10 -0.22 0.32
CA TYR A 71 -6.43 1.04 0.65
C TYR A 71 -5.62 0.90 1.94
N SER A 72 -4.72 1.85 2.19
CA SER A 72 -3.96 1.92 3.43
C SER A 72 -4.13 3.26 4.11
N VAL A 73 -4.35 3.25 5.42
CA VAL A 73 -4.32 4.46 6.25
C VAL A 73 -2.96 4.53 6.92
N THR A 74 -2.17 5.54 6.55
CA THR A 74 -0.83 5.76 7.08
C THR A 74 -0.81 6.97 7.98
N SER A 75 -0.37 6.81 9.24
CA SER A 75 -0.14 7.94 10.14
C SER A 75 1.30 8.42 10.01
N LEU A 76 1.46 9.70 9.71
CA LEU A 76 2.75 10.35 9.51
C LEU A 76 3.02 11.35 10.62
N ASN A 77 4.27 11.40 11.08
CA ASN A 77 4.76 12.42 11.99
C ASN A 77 5.84 13.27 11.29
N PRO A 78 5.54 14.54 10.96
CA PRO A 78 6.49 15.45 10.34
C PRO A 78 7.75 15.63 11.21
N ILE A 79 8.90 15.70 10.58
CA ILE A 79 10.20 15.96 11.23
C ILE A 79 10.59 17.39 10.87
N ALA A 80 10.73 18.25 11.88
CA ALA A 80 10.91 19.70 11.73
C ALA A 80 12.28 20.15 11.16
N SER A 81 12.96 19.33 10.37
CA SER A 81 14.30 19.67 9.83
C SER A 81 14.19 20.20 8.40
N PRO A 82 14.95 21.27 8.04
CA PRO A 82 15.16 21.64 6.64
C PRO A 82 15.82 20.47 5.88
N PRO A 83 15.72 20.43 4.54
CA PRO A 83 16.17 19.32 3.73
C PRO A 83 17.70 19.24 3.73
N CYS A 84 18.27 18.59 4.74
CA CYS A 84 19.61 18.04 4.59
C CYS A 84 19.51 16.91 3.56
N PRO A 85 20.47 16.81 2.61
CA PRO A 85 20.52 15.67 1.70
C PRO A 85 20.57 14.42 2.55
N PHE A 86 19.55 13.59 2.39
CA PHE A 86 19.38 12.35 3.13
C PHE A 86 20.59 11.46 2.87
N ASN A 87 21.56 11.46 3.77
CA ASN A 87 22.63 10.47 3.78
C ASN A 87 21.98 9.15 4.19
N GLY A 88 21.59 8.37 3.19
CA GLY A 88 20.81 7.14 3.27
C GLY A 88 20.92 6.44 4.61
N TYR A 89 20.00 6.74 5.53
CA TYR A 89 19.74 5.85 6.64
C TYR A 89 18.92 4.71 6.06
N HIS A 90 19.62 3.76 5.47
CA HIS A 90 19.12 2.41 5.29
C HIS A 90 18.90 1.88 6.70
N SER A 91 17.74 2.15 7.28
CA SER A 91 17.19 1.24 8.28
C SER A 91 17.09 -0.08 7.56
N SER A 92 18.10 -0.93 7.76
CA SER A 92 18.09 -2.33 7.40
C SER A 92 17.08 -2.99 8.30
N THR A 93 15.81 -2.67 8.07
CA THR A 93 14.71 -3.44 8.59
C THR A 93 14.86 -4.78 7.90
N SER A 94 15.36 -5.75 8.66
CA SER A 94 15.42 -7.15 8.24
C SER A 94 14.11 -7.48 7.53
N PRO A 95 14.13 -8.19 6.40
CA PRO A 95 12.90 -8.65 5.77
C PRO A 95 12.16 -9.45 6.84
N SER A 96 11.14 -8.83 7.43
CA SER A 96 10.19 -9.49 8.29
C SER A 96 9.65 -10.61 7.43
N HIS A 97 10.15 -11.84 7.64
CA HIS A 97 9.86 -13.06 6.88
C HIS A 97 8.57 -12.89 6.08
N THR A 98 8.70 -12.34 4.88
CA THR A 98 7.57 -12.20 3.99
C THR A 98 7.42 -13.61 3.50
N HIS A 99 6.49 -14.35 4.10
CA HIS A 99 5.91 -15.49 3.40
C HIS A 99 5.40 -14.89 2.09
N THR A 100 6.21 -15.01 1.03
CA THR A 100 5.86 -14.62 -0.32
C THR A 100 4.77 -15.59 -0.72
N ALA A 101 3.53 -15.18 -0.47
CA ALA A 101 2.39 -15.89 -0.99
C ALA A 101 2.52 -15.87 -2.52
N LEU A 102 2.52 -17.05 -3.14
CA LEU A 102 2.47 -17.16 -4.58
C LEU A 102 1.07 -16.71 -5.01
N SER A 103 0.99 -15.58 -5.73
CA SER A 103 -0.25 -15.01 -6.23
C SER A 103 -0.20 -14.85 -7.74
N SER A 104 -1.38 -14.86 -8.37
CA SER A 104 -1.53 -14.53 -9.78
C SER A 104 -2.84 -13.80 -9.99
N SER A 105 -2.78 -12.76 -10.81
CA SER A 105 -3.92 -11.96 -11.21
C SER A 105 -4.33 -12.34 -12.63
N LYS A 106 -5.63 -12.56 -12.82
CA LYS A 106 -6.22 -12.83 -14.13
C LYS A 106 -7.38 -11.87 -14.36
N VAL A 107 -7.35 -11.17 -15.51
CA VAL A 107 -8.52 -10.45 -16.01
C VAL A 107 -9.57 -11.46 -16.46
N LEU A 108 -10.78 -11.37 -15.92
CA LEU A 108 -11.87 -12.27 -16.27
C LEU A 108 -12.28 -12.06 -17.74
N SER A 109 -12.29 -13.16 -18.50
CA SER A 109 -12.84 -13.17 -19.86
C SER A 109 -14.36 -13.37 -19.81
N ARG A 110 -15.04 -13.09 -20.92
CA ARG A 110 -16.49 -13.29 -21.03
C ARG A 110 -16.91 -14.72 -20.69
N SER A 111 -16.14 -15.73 -21.10
CA SER A 111 -16.48 -17.13 -20.79
C SER A 111 -16.45 -17.37 -19.28
N ASP A 112 -15.48 -16.79 -18.56
CA ASP A 112 -15.37 -16.99 -17.10
C ASP A 112 -16.61 -16.47 -16.35
N THR A 113 -17.27 -15.43 -16.87
CA THR A 113 -18.47 -14.85 -16.23
C THR A 113 -19.78 -15.47 -16.71
N THR A 114 -19.80 -16.19 -17.85
CA THR A 114 -21.03 -16.75 -18.42
C THR A 114 -21.19 -18.26 -18.28
N THR A 115 -20.10 -19.04 -18.25
CA THR A 115 -20.19 -20.50 -18.29
C THR A 115 -20.22 -21.16 -16.91
N GLY A 116 -20.09 -20.38 -15.84
CA GLY A 116 -20.01 -20.90 -14.47
C GLY A 116 -18.68 -21.61 -14.15
N SER A 117 -17.66 -21.43 -14.98
CA SER A 117 -16.34 -22.05 -14.82
C SER A 117 -15.22 -21.03 -15.04
N LEU A 118 -14.18 -21.06 -14.21
CA LEU A 118 -13.00 -20.21 -14.35
C LEU A 118 -11.88 -20.97 -15.07
N SER A 119 -11.38 -20.42 -16.18
CA SER A 119 -10.17 -20.93 -16.83
C SER A 119 -8.92 -20.45 -16.10
N VAL A 120 -7.95 -21.32 -15.84
CA VAL A 120 -6.70 -20.93 -15.16
C VAL A 120 -5.52 -21.14 -16.11
N PRO A 121 -4.67 -20.11 -16.36
CA PRO A 121 -3.47 -20.29 -17.18
C PRO A 121 -2.55 -21.36 -16.59
N ILE A 122 -1.95 -22.18 -17.44
CA ILE A 122 -1.10 -23.30 -16.99
C ILE A 122 0.09 -22.85 -16.13
N SER A 123 0.62 -21.65 -16.40
CA SER A 123 1.66 -21.04 -15.57
C SER A 123 1.19 -20.75 -14.15
N CYS A 124 -0.07 -20.34 -13.97
CA CYS A 124 -0.66 -20.09 -12.66
C CYS A 124 -0.91 -21.41 -11.93
N ALA A 125 -1.51 -22.37 -12.64
CA ALA A 125 -1.83 -23.68 -12.08
C ALA A 125 -0.59 -24.40 -11.54
N LYS A 126 0.53 -24.35 -12.27
CA LYS A 126 1.80 -24.98 -11.87
C LYS A 126 2.47 -24.35 -10.65
N ASN A 127 2.20 -23.08 -10.37
CA ASN A 127 2.88 -22.33 -9.32
C ASN A 127 2.02 -22.16 -8.05
N ILE A 128 0.68 -22.17 -8.18
CA ILE A 128 -0.23 -21.77 -7.09
C ILE A 128 -1.00 -22.95 -6.51
N PHE A 129 -1.37 -23.95 -7.31
CA PHE A 129 -2.15 -25.08 -6.82
C PHE A 129 -1.25 -26.20 -6.25
N PRO A 130 -1.70 -26.88 -5.18
CA PRO A 130 -0.97 -27.99 -4.56
C PRO A 130 -0.90 -29.25 -5.43
#